data_AF-A0A7K4FVL7-F1
#
_entry.id   AF-A0A7K4FVL7-F1
#
_cell.length_a   1.000
_cell.length_b   1.000
_cell.length_c   1.000
_cell.angle_alpha   90.00
_cell.angle_beta   90.00
_cell.angle_gamma   90.00
#
_symmetry.space_group_name_H-M   'P 1'
#
loop_
_entity.id
_entity.type
_entity.pdbx_description
1 polymer ?
#
loop_
_entity_poly.entity_id
_entity_poly.type
_entity_poly.pdbx_seq_one_letter_code
_entity_poly.pdbx_strand_id
1 'polypeptide(L)'
;KTKVPIFSLIAGTIVAALFMLPFPSWESLVGFISLATVFTYIMGGIGLATLRRTAPDLKRNYKVKGAAIIAPLATLAAGLIVYWAGFPTLFYVITAIFLGLPLFFGYYAIRLGMPKNISYLLGILDLAITLAVAFFFDIGTSGLSAANNIALLIYLLIMGSLIAFNILMLNIYSKIDTVKREIKASYWLLVFIFVIFILSYFGSLGPMPIIAFPWDILVAAIAILIFHYIATISGFRTDTIEDIIERTKEI
;
A
#
# COMPACT_ATOMS: atom_id res chain seq x y z
N LYS A 1 3.65 19.87 -37.86
CA LYS A 1 4.15 20.21 -36.50
C LYS A 1 4.48 18.90 -35.80
N THR A 2 5.75 18.68 -35.49
CA THR A 2 6.24 17.48 -34.80
C THR A 2 5.46 17.30 -33.49
N LYS A 3 4.79 16.15 -33.30
CA LYS A 3 3.97 15.80 -32.11
C LYS A 3 4.81 15.62 -30.83
N VAL A 4 5.93 16.32 -30.73
CA VAL A 4 6.88 16.23 -29.63
C VAL A 4 6.48 17.28 -28.59
N PRO A 5 6.22 16.90 -27.33
CA PRO A 5 5.81 17.83 -26.30
C PRO A 5 7.04 18.60 -25.77
N ILE A 6 7.49 19.61 -26.53
CA ILE A 6 8.71 20.38 -26.25
C ILE A 6 8.67 21.03 -24.85
N PHE A 7 7.52 21.55 -24.43
CA PHE A 7 7.38 22.14 -23.09
C PHE A 7 7.56 21.10 -21.98
N SER A 8 7.02 19.89 -22.15
CA SER A 8 7.23 18.79 -21.20
C SER A 8 8.68 18.32 -21.21
N LEU A 9 9.34 18.34 -22.37
CA LEU A 9 10.76 17.99 -22.49
C LEU A 9 11.64 19.02 -21.76
N ILE A 10 11.43 20.32 -21.99
CA ILE A 10 12.19 21.39 -21.33
C ILE A 10 11.93 21.37 -19.82
N ALA A 11 10.67 21.28 -19.41
CA ALA A 11 10.32 21.18 -17.99
C ALA A 11 10.95 19.94 -17.36
N GLY A 12 10.87 18.78 -18.02
CA GLY A 12 11.52 17.54 -17.58
C GLY A 12 13.03 17.67 -17.45
N THR A 13 13.69 18.33 -18.41
CA THR A 13 15.14 18.57 -18.37
C THR A 13 15.55 19.50 -17.23
N ILE A 14 14.81 20.60 -17.00
CA ILE A 14 15.09 21.51 -15.88
C ILE A 14 14.92 20.78 -14.55
N VAL A 15 13.83 20.01 -14.41
CA VAL A 15 13.56 19.21 -13.21
C VAL A 15 14.67 18.17 -13.01
N ALA A 16 15.07 17.44 -14.06
CA ALA A 16 16.16 16.46 -13.98
C ALA A 16 17.51 17.10 -13.62
N ALA A 17 17.84 18.27 -14.18
CA ALA A 17 19.07 18.99 -13.88
C ALA A 17 19.10 19.50 -12.42
N LEU A 18 17.96 20.00 -11.91
CA LEU A 18 17.81 20.37 -10.50
C LEU A 18 17.98 19.15 -9.58
N PHE A 19 17.50 17.98 -10.00
CA PHE A 19 17.65 16.72 -9.25
C PHE A 19 19.03 16.07 -9.34
N MET A 20 19.92 16.51 -10.24
CA MET A 20 21.34 16.08 -10.26
C MET A 20 22.20 16.79 -9.20
N LEU A 21 21.70 17.84 -8.57
CA LEU A 21 22.42 18.52 -7.50
C LEU A 21 22.46 17.62 -6.24
N PRO A 22 23.65 17.32 -5.69
CA PRO A 22 23.79 16.40 -4.56
C PRO A 22 23.38 17.09 -3.25
N PHE A 23 22.08 17.14 -2.99
CA PHE A 23 21.55 17.61 -1.70
C PHE A 23 21.44 16.42 -0.72
N PRO A 24 21.80 16.57 0.57
CA PRO A 24 21.71 15.51 1.57
C PRO A 24 20.30 14.88 1.72
N SER A 25 19.26 15.62 1.36
CA SER A 25 17.86 15.14 1.38
C SER A 25 17.49 14.27 0.17
N TRP A 26 18.30 14.25 -0.89
CA TRP A 26 18.01 13.51 -2.13
C TRP A 26 18.04 12.00 -1.93
N GLU A 27 19.05 11.47 -1.22
CA GLU A 27 19.17 10.03 -0.97
C GLU A 27 17.95 9.47 -0.22
N SER A 28 17.51 10.19 0.82
CA SER A 28 16.30 9.84 1.58
C SER A 28 15.03 9.92 0.72
N LEU A 29 14.93 10.92 -0.17
CA LEU A 29 13.78 11.07 -1.08
C LEU A 29 13.72 9.94 -2.12
N VAL A 30 14.85 9.60 -2.76
CA VAL A 30 14.93 8.52 -3.76
C VAL A 30 14.62 7.18 -3.11
N GLY A 31 15.15 6.92 -1.91
CA GLY A 31 14.83 5.73 -1.13
C GLY A 31 13.33 5.62 -0.87
N PHE A 32 12.70 6.70 -0.38
CA PHE A 32 11.27 6.77 -0.14
C PHE A 32 10.42 6.51 -1.40
N ILE A 33 10.71 7.20 -2.52
CA ILE A 33 9.94 7.05 -3.77
C ILE A 33 10.10 5.64 -4.33
N SER A 34 11.33 5.11 -4.32
CA SER A 34 11.62 3.77 -4.80
C SER A 34 10.85 2.72 -4.00
N LEU A 35 10.82 2.86 -2.67
CA LEU A 35 10.09 1.94 -1.80
C LEU A 35 8.57 2.07 -1.88
N ALA A 36 8.04 3.28 -1.98
CA ALA A 36 6.63 3.50 -2.28
C ALA A 36 6.22 2.79 -3.58
N THR A 37 7.09 2.85 -4.60
CA THR A 37 6.87 2.14 -5.87
C THR A 37 6.92 0.62 -5.68
N VAL A 38 7.94 0.10 -5.00
CA VAL A 38 8.08 -1.35 -4.77
C VAL A 38 6.94 -1.90 -3.90
N PHE A 39 6.39 -1.10 -2.98
CA PHE A 39 5.21 -1.47 -2.21
C PHE A 39 4.02 -1.82 -3.13
N THR A 40 3.84 -1.08 -4.22
CA THR A 40 2.81 -1.41 -5.22
C THR A 40 3.10 -2.71 -5.98
N TYR A 41 4.38 -3.12 -6.10
CA TYR A 41 4.77 -4.36 -6.79
C TYR A 41 4.38 -5.62 -6.02
N ILE A 42 4.13 -5.53 -4.71
CA ILE A 42 3.57 -6.62 -3.90
C ILE A 42 2.27 -7.14 -4.55
N MET A 43 1.45 -6.21 -5.07
CA MET A 43 0.21 -6.51 -5.78
C MET A 43 0.41 -7.25 -7.10
N GLY A 44 1.59 -7.18 -7.73
CA GLY A 44 1.84 -7.80 -9.03
C GLY A 44 1.68 -9.32 -8.99
N GLY A 45 2.36 -9.98 -8.03
CA GLY A 45 2.24 -11.43 -7.83
C GLY A 45 0.83 -11.84 -7.40
N ILE A 46 0.24 -11.10 -6.45
CA ILE A 46 -1.12 -11.33 -5.95
C ILE A 46 -2.14 -11.20 -7.09
N GLY A 47 -2.04 -10.17 -7.93
CA GLY A 47 -2.94 -9.93 -9.05
C GLY A 47 -2.89 -11.06 -10.08
N LEU A 48 -1.70 -11.55 -10.41
CA LEU A 48 -1.55 -12.71 -11.29
C LEU A 48 -2.24 -13.96 -10.74
N ALA A 49 -2.02 -14.28 -9.45
CA ALA A 49 -2.63 -15.44 -8.80
C ALA A 49 -4.15 -15.29 -8.69
N THR A 50 -4.63 -14.12 -8.30
CA THR A 50 -6.07 -13.80 -8.19
C THR A 50 -6.76 -13.94 -9.55
N LEU A 51 -6.25 -13.32 -10.60
CA LEU A 51 -6.86 -13.37 -11.94
C LEU A 51 -6.86 -14.79 -12.54
N ARG A 52 -5.88 -15.64 -12.19
CA ARG A 52 -5.89 -17.06 -12.57
C ARG A 52 -7.06 -17.82 -11.93
N ARG A 53 -7.48 -17.41 -10.73
CA ARG A 53 -8.57 -18.03 -9.97
C ARG A 53 -9.94 -17.45 -10.32
N THR A 54 -10.05 -16.13 -10.43
CA THR A 54 -11.35 -15.43 -10.57
C THR A 54 -11.79 -15.24 -12.02
N ALA A 55 -10.85 -15.25 -12.97
CA ALA A 55 -11.10 -15.07 -14.40
C ALA A 55 -10.38 -16.14 -15.25
N PRO A 56 -10.57 -17.44 -14.99
CA PRO A 56 -9.85 -18.50 -15.71
C PRO A 56 -10.15 -18.50 -17.21
N ASP A 57 -11.39 -18.15 -17.57
CA ASP A 57 -12.00 -18.08 -18.90
C ASP A 57 -11.55 -16.88 -19.75
N LEU A 58 -10.86 -15.90 -19.15
CA LEU A 58 -10.34 -14.74 -19.88
C LEU A 58 -9.34 -15.17 -20.98
N LYS A 59 -9.57 -14.74 -22.22
CA LYS A 59 -8.65 -14.94 -23.36
C LYS A 59 -7.38 -14.14 -23.11
N ARG A 60 -6.24 -14.83 -22.97
CA ARG A 60 -4.94 -14.22 -22.67
C ARG A 60 -4.00 -14.40 -23.86
N ASN A 61 -3.52 -13.29 -24.40
CA ASN A 61 -2.50 -13.30 -25.46
C ASN A 61 -1.18 -13.91 -24.97
N TYR A 62 -0.90 -13.79 -23.68
CA TYR A 62 0.28 -14.36 -23.04
C TYR A 62 -0.08 -15.08 -21.73
N LYS A 63 0.44 -16.30 -21.54
CA LYS A 63 0.29 -17.09 -20.32
C LYS A 63 1.67 -17.38 -19.74
N VAL A 64 1.96 -16.76 -18.59
CA VAL A 64 3.17 -17.05 -17.80
C VAL A 64 3.20 -18.55 -17.44
N LYS A 65 4.29 -19.24 -17.80
CA LYS A 65 4.55 -20.63 -17.38
C LYS A 65 4.91 -20.64 -15.90
N GLY A 66 4.39 -21.59 -15.14
CA GLY A 66 4.70 -21.69 -13.70
C GLY A 66 4.15 -20.55 -12.84
N ALA A 67 3.02 -19.95 -13.22
CA ALA A 67 2.42 -18.83 -12.48
C ALA A 67 2.19 -19.12 -10.98
N ALA A 68 1.92 -20.37 -10.60
CA ALA A 68 1.77 -20.79 -9.22
C ALA A 68 3.04 -20.64 -8.37
N ILE A 69 4.23 -20.59 -9.00
CA ILE A 69 5.53 -20.39 -8.33
C ILE A 69 5.99 -18.93 -8.52
N ILE A 70 5.86 -18.40 -9.73
CA ILE A 70 6.31 -17.03 -10.05
C ILE A 70 5.52 -15.98 -9.26
N ALA A 71 4.20 -16.17 -9.10
CA ALA A 71 3.35 -15.23 -8.37
C ALA A 71 3.78 -15.05 -6.89
N PRO A 72 3.89 -16.12 -6.07
CA PRO A 72 4.32 -15.97 -4.69
C PRO A 72 5.77 -15.49 -4.58
N LEU A 73 6.68 -15.91 -5.48
CA LEU A 73 8.06 -15.42 -5.49
C LEU A 73 8.16 -13.92 -5.82
N ALA A 74 7.34 -13.42 -6.75
CA ALA A 74 7.30 -12.00 -7.07
C ALA A 74 6.80 -11.16 -5.89
N THR A 75 5.72 -11.61 -5.23
CA THR A 75 5.22 -10.96 -4.01
C THR A 75 6.24 -11.03 -2.88
N LEU A 76 6.91 -12.17 -2.70
CA LEU A 76 7.96 -12.37 -1.70
C LEU A 76 9.13 -11.40 -1.93
N ALA A 77 9.64 -11.33 -3.16
CA ALA A 77 10.75 -10.45 -3.51
C ALA A 77 10.39 -8.97 -3.27
N ALA A 78 9.21 -8.53 -3.73
CA ALA A 78 8.75 -7.16 -3.49
C ALA A 78 8.57 -6.87 -1.99
N GLY A 79 7.96 -7.79 -1.24
CA GLY A 79 7.76 -7.63 0.20
C GLY A 79 9.08 -7.61 0.99
N LEU A 80 10.07 -8.41 0.59
CA LEU A 80 11.39 -8.40 1.22
C LEU A 80 12.17 -7.12 0.92
N ILE A 81 12.06 -6.56 -0.28
CA ILE A 81 12.65 -5.25 -0.58
C ILE A 81 12.01 -4.16 0.29
N VAL A 82 10.68 -4.20 0.49
CA VAL A 82 9.99 -3.30 1.43
C VAL A 82 10.49 -3.50 2.86
N TYR A 83 10.75 -4.74 3.27
CA TYR A 83 11.28 -5.02 4.61
C TYR A 83 12.72 -4.52 4.79
N TRP A 84 13.57 -4.71 3.77
CA TRP A 84 14.97 -4.27 3.76
C TRP A 84 15.15 -2.75 3.72
N ALA A 85 14.09 -2.01 3.44
CA ALA A 85 14.04 -0.57 3.63
C ALA A 85 14.42 -0.12 5.05
N GLY A 86 14.14 -0.97 6.04
CA GLY A 86 14.25 -0.63 7.45
C GLY A 86 13.07 0.18 7.96
N PHE A 87 13.03 0.30 9.28
CA PHE A 87 11.88 0.87 10.00
C PHE A 87 11.59 2.34 9.66
N PRO A 88 12.57 3.27 9.62
CA PRO A 88 12.28 4.68 9.38
C PRO A 88 11.64 4.92 8.02
N THR A 89 12.16 4.27 6.98
CA THR A 89 11.61 4.45 5.63
C THR A 89 10.24 3.84 5.49
N LEU A 90 10.01 2.66 6.10
CA LEU A 90 8.69 2.05 6.13
C LEU A 90 7.67 2.92 6.87
N PHE A 91 8.05 3.54 7.98
CA PHE A 91 7.21 4.51 8.71
C PHE A 91 6.75 5.67 7.81
N TYR A 92 7.67 6.29 7.05
CA TYR A 92 7.31 7.36 6.14
C TYR A 92 6.41 6.88 5.01
N VAL A 93 6.71 5.73 4.40
CA VAL A 93 5.88 5.16 3.32
C VAL A 93 4.47 4.85 3.80
N ILE A 94 4.33 4.23 4.97
CA ILE A 94 3.02 3.91 5.55
C ILE A 94 2.25 5.19 5.89
N THR A 95 2.91 6.17 6.49
CA THR A 95 2.30 7.48 6.76
C THR A 95 1.79 8.10 5.47
N ALA A 96 2.58 8.08 4.39
CA ALA A 96 2.18 8.60 3.08
C ALA A 96 1.00 7.84 2.45
N ILE A 97 0.93 6.51 2.62
CA ILE A 97 -0.23 5.71 2.17
C ILE A 97 -1.50 6.21 2.87
N PHE A 98 -1.45 6.48 4.17
CA PHE A 98 -2.61 6.98 4.93
C PHE A 98 -2.95 8.44 4.60
N LEU A 99 -1.98 9.26 4.19
CA LEU A 99 -2.26 10.59 3.61
C LEU A 99 -3.03 10.52 2.28
N GLY A 100 -3.16 9.33 1.67
CA GLY A 100 -4.08 9.09 0.56
C GLY A 100 -5.55 9.04 0.96
N LEU A 101 -5.89 8.80 2.23
CA LEU A 101 -7.28 8.74 2.71
C LEU A 101 -8.04 10.07 2.54
N PRO A 102 -7.46 11.25 2.83
CA PRO A 102 -8.07 12.54 2.50
C PRO A 102 -8.47 12.68 1.03
N LEU A 103 -7.65 12.18 0.09
CA LEU A 103 -7.97 12.20 -1.34
C LEU A 103 -9.09 11.22 -1.67
N PHE A 104 -9.05 10.02 -1.08
CA PHE A 104 -10.09 9.01 -1.23
C PHE A 104 -11.44 9.53 -0.76
N PHE A 105 -11.53 10.09 0.45
CA PHE A 105 -12.77 10.63 0.99
C PHE A 105 -13.18 11.95 0.33
N GLY A 106 -12.23 12.80 -0.07
CA GLY A 106 -12.51 14.06 -0.75
C GLY A 106 -13.07 13.89 -2.17
N TYR A 107 -12.84 12.74 -2.81
CA TYR A 107 -13.25 12.53 -4.20
C TYR A 107 -13.98 11.22 -4.45
N TYR A 108 -13.35 10.08 -4.13
CA TYR A 108 -13.86 8.77 -4.53
C TYR A 108 -15.06 8.32 -3.67
N ALA A 109 -15.00 8.53 -2.35
CA ALA A 109 -16.10 8.15 -1.46
C ALA A 109 -17.42 8.88 -1.78
N ILE A 110 -17.35 10.12 -2.27
CA ILE A 110 -18.51 10.88 -2.76
C ILE A 110 -19.14 10.18 -3.97
N ARG A 111 -18.32 9.62 -4.88
CA ARG A 111 -18.79 8.83 -6.02
C ARG A 111 -19.39 7.48 -5.60
N LEU A 112 -19.01 6.97 -4.44
CA LEU A 112 -19.64 5.79 -3.82
C LEU A 112 -20.99 6.10 -3.14
N GLY A 113 -21.46 7.34 -3.23
CA GLY A 113 -22.76 7.77 -2.71
C GLY A 113 -22.73 8.38 -1.30
N MET A 114 -21.55 8.57 -0.70
CA MET A 114 -21.43 9.23 0.60
C MET A 114 -21.82 10.71 0.55
N PRO A 115 -22.47 11.24 1.60
CA PRO A 115 -22.78 12.66 1.68
C PRO A 115 -21.51 13.51 1.80
N LYS A 116 -21.43 14.57 1.00
CA LYS A 116 -20.23 15.43 0.86
C LYS A 116 -19.69 15.94 2.20
N ASN A 117 -20.58 16.39 3.09
CA ASN A 117 -20.18 16.98 4.39
C ASN A 117 -19.42 15.97 5.26
N ILE A 118 -19.91 14.73 5.31
CA ILE A 118 -19.27 13.65 6.09
C ILE A 118 -17.95 13.25 5.43
N SER A 119 -17.95 13.14 4.10
CA SER A 119 -16.76 12.77 3.34
C SER A 119 -15.61 13.77 3.53
N TYR A 120 -15.88 15.07 3.42
CA TYR A 120 -14.86 16.09 3.65
C TYR A 120 -14.40 16.15 5.11
N LEU A 121 -15.33 16.00 6.06
CA LEU A 121 -14.99 15.95 7.48
C LEU A 121 -14.05 14.78 7.78
N LEU A 122 -14.37 13.58 7.30
CA LEU A 122 -13.52 12.40 7.45
C LEU A 122 -12.14 12.62 6.83
N GLY A 123 -12.08 13.15 5.60
CA GLY A 123 -10.80 13.42 4.95
C GLY A 123 -9.92 14.41 5.71
N ILE A 124 -10.50 15.46 6.31
CA ILE A 124 -9.76 16.43 7.14
C ILE A 124 -9.30 15.79 8.45
N LEU A 125 -10.17 15.01 9.10
CA LEU A 125 -9.82 14.29 10.34
C LEU A 125 -8.72 13.26 10.09
N ASP A 126 -8.81 12.48 9.02
CA ASP A 126 -7.79 11.51 8.61
C ASP A 126 -6.44 12.20 8.42
N LEU A 127 -6.41 13.34 7.73
CA LEU A 127 -5.20 14.12 7.54
C LEU A 127 -4.61 14.58 8.87
N ALA A 128 -5.43 15.22 9.70
CA ALA A 128 -4.99 15.78 10.97
C ALA A 128 -4.51 14.70 11.95
N ILE A 129 -5.27 13.61 12.09
CA ILE A 129 -4.94 12.50 12.98
C ILE A 129 -3.69 11.78 12.50
N THR A 130 -3.59 11.45 11.20
CA THR A 130 -2.41 10.75 10.64
C THR A 130 -1.14 11.58 10.86
N LEU A 131 -1.18 12.88 10.57
CA LEU A 131 -0.03 13.76 10.78
C LEU A 131 0.33 13.93 12.26
N ALA A 132 -0.67 14.15 13.13
CA ALA A 132 -0.45 14.29 14.56
C ALA A 132 0.17 13.02 15.16
N VAL A 133 -0.40 11.85 14.85
CA VAL A 133 0.09 10.56 15.34
C VAL A 133 1.49 10.25 14.82
N ALA A 134 1.77 10.52 13.54
CA ALA A 134 3.11 10.39 12.99
C ALA A 134 4.10 11.31 13.70
N PHE A 135 3.75 12.57 13.93
CA PHE A 135 4.60 13.54 14.62
C PHE A 135 4.90 13.15 16.06
N PHE A 136 3.88 12.75 16.84
CA PHE A 136 4.09 12.29 18.22
C PHE A 136 4.90 11.00 18.29
N PHE A 137 4.75 10.10 17.31
CA PHE A 137 5.54 8.89 17.22
C PHE A 137 7.02 9.18 16.93
N ASP A 138 7.30 10.08 15.98
CA ASP A 138 8.66 10.52 15.64
C ASP A 138 9.36 11.15 16.86
N ILE A 139 8.69 12.07 17.57
CA ILE A 139 9.21 12.65 18.82
C ILE A 139 9.42 11.57 19.88
N GLY A 140 8.44 10.70 20.08
CA GLY A 140 8.49 9.64 21.08
C GLY A 140 9.63 8.64 20.85
N THR A 141 10.11 8.51 19.62
CA THR A 141 11.20 7.61 19.22
C THR A 141 12.51 8.35 18.93
N SER A 142 12.61 9.63 19.29
CA SER A 142 13.79 10.48 19.02
C SER A 142 14.19 10.46 17.55
N GLY A 143 13.22 10.73 16.66
CA GLY A 143 13.41 10.67 15.21
C GLY A 143 13.58 9.25 14.70
N LEU A 144 12.79 8.30 15.22
CA LEU A 144 12.78 6.88 14.80
C LEU A 144 14.07 6.11 15.11
N SER A 145 15.01 6.72 15.86
CA SER A 145 16.32 6.14 16.18
C SER A 145 16.32 5.30 17.46
N ALA A 146 15.38 5.56 18.37
CA ALA A 146 15.27 4.89 19.66
C ALA A 146 13.94 4.13 19.79
N ALA A 147 14.00 2.97 20.45
CA ALA A 147 12.82 2.18 20.74
C ALA A 147 11.91 2.89 21.75
N ASN A 148 10.62 3.01 21.42
CA ASN A 148 9.57 3.41 22.35
C ASN A 148 8.30 2.58 22.10
N ASN A 149 8.15 1.52 22.89
CA ASN A 149 7.06 0.55 22.72
C ASN A 149 5.69 1.14 23.07
N ILE A 150 5.66 2.13 23.96
CA ILE A 150 4.41 2.84 24.33
C ILE A 150 3.96 3.70 23.15
N ALA A 151 4.88 4.46 22.56
CA ALA A 151 4.60 5.24 21.36
C ALA A 151 4.12 4.34 20.21
N LEU A 152 4.75 3.17 20.03
CA LEU A 152 4.35 2.18 19.01
C LEU A 152 2.92 1.70 19.25
N LEU A 153 2.59 1.31 20.48
CA LEU A 153 1.24 0.86 20.82
C LEU A 153 0.19 1.95 20.56
N ILE A 154 0.47 3.18 20.97
CA ILE A 154 -0.42 4.33 20.72
C ILE A 154 -0.61 4.55 19.21
N TYR A 155 0.48 4.53 18.44
CA TYR A 155 0.43 4.65 16.98
C TYR A 155 -0.47 3.57 16.36
N LEU A 156 -0.24 2.30 16.71
CA LEU A 156 -1.01 1.17 16.18
C LEU A 156 -2.50 1.26 16.55
N LEU A 157 -2.82 1.62 17.80
CA LEU A 157 -4.20 1.73 18.27
C LEU A 157 -4.93 2.87 17.58
N ILE A 158 -4.31 4.04 17.44
CA ILE A 158 -4.97 5.19 16.79
C ILE A 158 -5.14 4.91 15.29
N MET A 159 -4.10 4.44 14.61
CA MET A 159 -4.19 4.14 13.17
C MET A 159 -5.17 3.00 12.88
N GLY A 160 -5.17 1.94 13.71
CA GLY A 160 -6.13 0.85 13.61
C GLY A 160 -7.57 1.32 13.86
N SER A 161 -7.78 2.17 14.86
CA SER A 161 -9.09 2.76 15.16
C SER A 161 -9.58 3.68 14.04
N LEU A 162 -8.69 4.50 13.47
CA LEU A 162 -8.99 5.37 12.33
C LEU A 162 -9.49 4.57 11.13
N ILE A 163 -8.77 3.49 10.78
CA ILE A 163 -9.14 2.61 9.67
C ILE A 163 -10.46 1.88 9.95
N ALA A 164 -10.64 1.35 11.17
CA ALA A 164 -11.88 0.68 11.56
C ALA A 164 -13.07 1.64 11.48
N PHE A 165 -12.89 2.88 11.92
CA PHE A 165 -13.89 3.94 11.82
C PHE A 165 -14.19 4.29 10.36
N ASN A 166 -13.19 4.43 9.50
CA ASN A 166 -13.36 4.69 8.07
C ASN A 166 -14.11 3.56 7.35
N ILE A 167 -13.80 2.30 7.66
CA ILE A 167 -14.52 1.14 7.15
C ILE A 167 -15.98 1.15 7.63
N LEU A 168 -16.22 1.47 8.90
CA LEU A 168 -17.57 1.58 9.46
C LEU A 168 -18.38 2.64 8.72
N MET A 169 -17.79 3.83 8.51
CA MET A 169 -18.44 4.94 7.81
C MET A 169 -18.75 4.58 6.36
N LEU A 170 -17.82 3.92 5.65
CA LEU A 170 -18.07 3.45 4.28
C LEU A 170 -19.20 2.42 4.22
N ASN A 171 -19.25 1.48 5.18
CA ASN A 171 -20.30 0.46 5.23
C ASN A 171 -21.70 1.04 5.51
N ILE A 172 -21.79 2.14 6.26
CA ILE A 172 -23.06 2.80 6.60
C ILE A 172 -23.55 3.68 5.44
N TYR A 173 -22.67 4.47 4.83
CA TYR A 173 -23.05 5.54 3.89
C TYR A 173 -22.89 5.20 2.42
N SER A 174 -22.12 4.17 2.06
CA SER A 174 -22.01 3.77 0.65
C SER A 174 -23.32 3.20 0.12
N LYS A 175 -23.71 3.64 -1.08
CA LYS A 175 -24.94 3.21 -1.76
C LYS A 175 -24.72 2.07 -2.75
N ILE A 176 -23.47 1.65 -2.95
CA ILE A 176 -23.10 0.66 -3.97
C ILE A 176 -22.82 -0.68 -3.28
N ASP A 177 -23.56 -1.72 -3.65
CA ASP A 177 -23.45 -3.04 -3.01
C ASP A 177 -22.09 -3.71 -3.21
N THR A 178 -21.39 -3.42 -4.30
CA THR A 178 -20.05 -3.94 -4.58
C THR A 178 -19.01 -3.47 -3.57
N VAL A 179 -19.20 -2.29 -2.96
CA VAL A 179 -18.24 -1.69 -2.01
C VAL A 179 -18.01 -2.59 -0.79
N LYS A 180 -19.05 -3.25 -0.29
CA LYS A 180 -18.91 -4.18 0.85
C LYS A 180 -18.02 -5.37 0.49
N ARG A 181 -18.07 -5.84 -0.76
CA ARG A 181 -17.23 -6.93 -1.26
C ARG A 181 -15.79 -6.46 -1.43
N GLU A 182 -15.59 -5.25 -1.97
CA GLU A 182 -14.27 -4.63 -2.14
C GLU A 182 -13.57 -4.38 -0.81
N ILE A 183 -14.28 -3.86 0.19
CA ILE A 183 -13.76 -3.65 1.55
C ILE A 183 -13.32 -4.98 2.19
N LYS A 184 -14.15 -6.02 2.11
CA LYS A 184 -13.77 -7.35 2.63
C LYS A 184 -12.54 -7.90 1.91
N ALA A 185 -12.43 -7.64 0.60
CA ALA A 185 -11.29 -8.08 -0.18
C ALA A 185 -10.00 -7.30 0.13
N SER A 186 -10.09 -6.09 0.71
CA SER A 186 -8.93 -5.25 1.05
C SER A 186 -8.41 -5.44 2.49
N TYR A 187 -9.11 -6.17 3.36
CA TYR A 187 -8.69 -6.40 4.75
C TYR A 187 -7.28 -6.98 4.89
N TRP A 188 -6.87 -7.89 3.98
CA TRP A 188 -5.52 -8.47 4.04
C TRP A 188 -4.43 -7.39 3.92
N LEU A 189 -4.64 -6.36 3.09
CA LEU A 189 -3.65 -5.32 2.84
C LEU A 189 -3.50 -4.43 4.08
N LEU A 190 -4.63 -4.07 4.70
CA LEU A 190 -4.67 -3.28 5.91
C LEU A 190 -3.94 -3.99 7.05
N VAL A 191 -4.21 -5.29 7.24
CA VAL A 191 -3.52 -6.08 8.27
C VAL A 191 -2.05 -6.29 7.89
N PHE A 192 -1.72 -6.53 6.61
CA PHE A 192 -0.34 -6.69 6.14
C PHE A 192 0.51 -5.45 6.45
N ILE A 193 -0.01 -4.24 6.24
CA ILE A 193 0.67 -2.98 6.55
C ILE A 193 1.08 -2.94 8.03
N PHE A 194 0.18 -3.28 8.95
CA PHE A 194 0.51 -3.31 10.38
C PHE A 194 1.47 -4.44 10.74
N VAL A 195 1.28 -5.63 10.17
CA VAL A 195 2.17 -6.76 10.44
C VAL A 195 3.59 -6.46 9.97
N ILE A 196 3.78 -5.95 8.75
CA ILE A 196 5.11 -5.65 8.24
C ILE A 196 5.75 -4.48 9.01
N PHE A 197 4.96 -3.51 9.47
CA PHE A 197 5.44 -2.43 10.33
C PHE A 197 5.94 -2.93 11.69
N ILE A 198 5.18 -3.80 12.35
CA ILE A 198 5.56 -4.43 13.62
C ILE A 198 6.81 -5.31 13.45
N LEU A 199 6.84 -6.14 12.39
CA LEU A 199 8.00 -6.97 12.09
C LEU A 199 9.24 -6.13 11.78
N SER A 200 9.08 -4.97 11.13
CA SER A 200 10.18 -4.06 10.89
C SER A 200 10.66 -3.37 12.16
N TYR A 201 9.78 -3.09 13.12
CA TYR A 201 10.15 -2.49 14.40
C TYR A 201 10.96 -3.45 15.28
N PHE A 202 10.55 -4.72 15.32
CA PHE A 202 11.17 -5.77 16.15
C PHE A 202 12.27 -6.59 15.44
N GLY A 203 12.42 -6.39 14.14
CA GLY A 203 13.44 -7.05 13.31
C GLY A 203 14.82 -6.44 13.44
N SER A 204 15.79 -7.02 12.75
CA SER A 204 17.19 -6.57 12.82
C SER A 204 17.41 -5.15 12.27
N LEU A 205 16.49 -4.67 11.43
CA LEU A 205 16.49 -3.34 10.80
C LEU A 205 15.61 -2.31 11.52
N GLY A 206 15.18 -2.62 12.75
CA GLY A 206 14.33 -1.79 13.59
C GLY A 206 15.04 -1.23 14.82
N PRO A 207 14.40 -0.30 15.53
CA PRO A 207 14.95 0.30 16.75
C PRO A 207 14.98 -0.66 17.95
N MET A 208 14.22 -1.77 17.92
CA MET A 208 14.20 -2.78 18.99
C MET A 208 14.39 -4.20 18.42
N PRO A 209 15.60 -4.61 18.03
CA PRO A 209 15.83 -5.90 17.41
C PRO A 209 15.69 -7.06 18.42
N ILE A 210 14.47 -7.58 18.56
CA ILE A 210 14.18 -8.80 19.34
C ILE A 210 14.45 -10.03 18.47
N ILE A 211 14.10 -9.96 17.19
CA ILE A 211 14.33 -11.04 16.23
C ILE A 211 15.69 -10.78 15.58
N ALA A 212 16.67 -11.60 15.93
CA ALA A 212 18.03 -11.48 15.41
C ALA A 212 18.11 -11.93 13.94
N PHE A 213 19.04 -11.33 13.19
CA PHE A 213 19.41 -11.81 11.87
C PHE A 213 19.97 -13.25 11.92
N PRO A 214 19.64 -14.16 10.98
CA PRO A 214 18.76 -13.98 9.81
C PRO A 214 17.29 -14.38 10.04
N TRP A 215 16.89 -14.64 11.29
CA TRP A 215 15.54 -15.14 11.62
C TRP A 215 14.45 -14.14 11.30
N ASP A 216 14.75 -12.86 11.40
CA ASP A 216 13.83 -11.76 11.07
C ASP A 216 13.41 -11.78 9.59
N ILE A 217 14.36 -12.05 8.69
CA ILE A 217 14.10 -12.23 7.25
C ILE A 217 13.21 -13.45 7.01
N LEU A 218 13.44 -14.56 7.72
CA LEU A 218 12.62 -15.75 7.58
C LEU A 218 11.18 -15.51 8.07
N VAL A 219 11.02 -14.84 9.20
CA VAL A 219 9.70 -14.47 9.74
C VAL A 219 8.98 -13.52 8.80
N ALA A 220 9.66 -12.49 8.28
CA ALA A 220 9.10 -11.57 7.29
C ALA A 220 8.69 -12.31 6.01
N ALA A 221 9.54 -13.20 5.49
CA ALA A 221 9.25 -14.01 4.31
C ALA A 221 8.00 -14.88 4.48
N ILE A 222 7.88 -15.56 5.63
CA ILE A 222 6.71 -16.37 5.97
C ILE A 222 5.46 -15.49 6.04
N ALA A 223 5.53 -14.35 6.72
CA ALA A 223 4.40 -13.42 6.82
C ALA A 223 3.95 -12.93 5.44
N ILE A 224 4.88 -12.50 4.58
CA ILE A 224 4.58 -12.03 3.22
C ILE A 224 3.90 -13.14 2.40
N LEU A 225 4.36 -14.38 2.49
CA LEU A 225 3.74 -15.51 1.79
C LEU A 225 2.34 -15.84 2.32
N ILE A 226 2.15 -15.82 3.65
CA ILE A 226 0.82 -15.98 4.26
C ILE A 226 -0.14 -14.93 3.70
N PHE A 227 0.27 -13.66 3.70
CA PHE A 227 -0.55 -12.58 3.14
C PHE A 227 -0.76 -12.70 1.63
N HIS A 228 0.21 -13.20 0.86
CA HIS A 228 0.02 -13.50 -0.57
C HIS A 228 -1.16 -14.47 -0.80
N TYR A 229 -1.22 -15.55 -0.03
CA TYR A 229 -2.30 -16.52 -0.17
C TYR A 229 -3.63 -15.99 0.36
N ILE A 230 -3.66 -15.28 1.49
CA ILE A 230 -4.87 -14.64 2.01
C ILE A 230 -5.43 -13.64 0.97
N ALA A 231 -4.56 -12.82 0.37
CA ALA A 231 -4.94 -11.85 -0.67
C ALA A 231 -5.48 -12.53 -1.93
N THR A 232 -4.85 -13.62 -2.35
CA THR A 232 -5.32 -14.41 -3.50
C THR A 232 -6.70 -15.02 -3.24
N ILE A 233 -6.95 -15.40 -1.99
CA ILE A 233 -8.23 -15.97 -1.56
C ILE A 233 -9.32 -14.90 -1.38
N SER A 234 -8.96 -13.68 -1.02
CA SER A 234 -9.91 -12.58 -0.87
C SER A 234 -10.40 -12.01 -2.21
N GLY A 235 -9.65 -12.23 -3.29
CA GLY A 235 -9.99 -11.79 -4.63
C GLY A 235 -11.25 -12.46 -5.18
N PHE A 236 -12.10 -11.66 -5.84
CA PHE A 236 -13.36 -12.08 -6.45
C PHE A 236 -13.47 -11.61 -7.91
N ARG A 237 -14.42 -12.19 -8.65
CA ARG A 237 -14.74 -11.77 -10.02
C ARG A 237 -15.58 -10.49 -9.99
N THR A 238 -15.07 -9.44 -10.61
CA THR A 238 -15.71 -8.12 -10.70
C THR A 238 -16.55 -8.00 -11.96
N ASP A 239 -17.52 -7.09 -11.96
CA ASP A 239 -18.40 -6.84 -13.11
C ASP A 239 -17.60 -6.43 -14.35
N THR A 240 -16.49 -5.70 -14.17
CA THR A 240 -15.57 -5.35 -15.26
C THR A 240 -14.95 -6.58 -15.96
N ILE A 241 -14.72 -7.68 -15.22
CA ILE A 241 -14.22 -8.92 -15.83
C ILE A 241 -15.32 -9.55 -16.70
N GLU A 242 -16.57 -9.51 -16.24
CA GLU A 242 -17.75 -9.92 -16.99
C GLU A 242 -17.82 -9.15 -18.32
N ASP A 243 -17.78 -7.82 -18.25
CA ASP A 243 -17.87 -6.91 -19.42
C ASP A 243 -16.77 -7.19 -20.45
N ILE A 244 -15.53 -7.44 -20.00
CA ILE A 244 -14.41 -7.75 -20.89
C ILE A 244 -14.65 -9.08 -21.61
N ILE A 245 -15.17 -10.07 -20.90
CA ILE A 245 -15.42 -11.41 -21.46
C ILE A 245 -16.54 -11.35 -22.50
N GLU A 246 -17.60 -10.60 -22.24
CA GLU A 246 -18.68 -10.36 -23.20
C GLU A 246 -18.16 -9.69 -24.47
N ARG A 247 -17.42 -8.57 -24.33
CA ARG A 247 -16.82 -7.86 -25.47
C ARG A 247 -15.83 -8.71 -26.27
N THR A 248 -15.17 -9.67 -25.62
CA THR A 248 -14.22 -10.57 -26.29
C THR A 248 -14.92 -11.73 -27.02
N LYS A 249 -16.16 -12.07 -26.65
CA LYS A 249 -16.99 -13.06 -27.37
C LYS A 249 -17.59 -12.49 -28.65
N GLU A 250 -17.79 -11.18 -28.72
CA GLU A 250 -18.32 -10.46 -29.88
C GLU A 250 -17.30 -10.25 -31.02
N ILE A 251 -16.02 -10.58 -30.78
CA ILE A 251 -14.89 -10.47 -31.74
C ILE A 251 -14.45 -11.85 -32.21
#